data_AF-A0A2T2XGW9-F1
#
_entry.id   AF-A0A2T2XGW9-F1
#
_cell.length_a   1.000
_cell.length_b   1.000
_cell.length_c   1.000
_cell.angle_alpha   90.00
_cell.angle_beta   90.00
_cell.angle_gamma   90.00
#
_symmetry.space_group_name_H-M   'P 1'
#
loop_
_entity.id
_entity.type
_entity.pdbx_description
1 polymer ?
#
loop_
_entity_poly.entity_id
_entity_poly.type
_entity_poly.pdbx_seq_one_letter_code
_entity_poly.pdbx_strand_id
1 'polypeptide(L)'
;MDGPIIGNDLATAINRLGGIRRQLKELETEESVLRNQIMAALAEWPSKWFPIRVGGYEVRRQIRGGKVDPEQAAKILLDKGLLSQVASVPVIQDNDSIYLLRADLSRVEMPRQSRSALIADYDAAVGERPMIKGDDIQSFYQAGQLTVDEWRECFKDGKPLIEVLMVR
;
A
#
# COMPACT_ATOMS: atom_id res chain seq x y z
N MET A 1 4.11 20.32 -32.11
CA MET A 1 5.08 20.54 -31.02
C MET A 1 6.07 19.41 -31.11
N ASP A 2 7.26 19.71 -31.62
CA ASP A 2 8.33 18.72 -31.74
C ASP A 2 9.00 18.57 -30.37
N GLY A 3 8.91 17.37 -29.81
CA GLY A 3 9.57 17.04 -28.55
C GLY A 3 11.10 17.15 -28.65
N PRO A 4 11.81 17.19 -27.51
CA PRO A 4 13.26 17.28 -27.51
C PRO A 4 13.90 16.13 -28.31
N ILE A 5 14.94 16.44 -29.09
CA ILE A 5 15.68 15.45 -29.88
C ILE A 5 16.43 14.54 -28.90
N ILE A 6 16.00 13.27 -28.84
CA ILE A 6 16.65 12.25 -28.01
C ILE A 6 17.90 11.77 -28.74
N GLY A 7 19.08 12.00 -28.17
CA GLY A 7 20.34 11.46 -28.68
C GLY A 7 20.37 9.92 -28.64
N ASN A 8 21.14 9.30 -29.54
CA ASN A 8 21.20 7.83 -29.71
C ASN A 8 21.55 7.08 -28.41
N ASP A 9 22.39 7.65 -27.55
CA ASP A 9 22.77 7.06 -26.26
C ASP A 9 21.58 6.98 -25.29
N LEU A 10 20.78 8.06 -25.22
CA LEU A 10 19.58 8.11 -24.40
C LEU A 10 18.50 7.18 -24.93
N ALA A 11 18.30 7.12 -26.25
CA ALA A 11 17.38 6.17 -26.87
C ALA A 11 17.76 4.72 -26.56
N THR A 12 19.05 4.39 -26.61
CA THR A 12 19.58 3.06 -26.29
C THR A 12 19.35 2.71 -24.81
N ALA A 13 19.60 3.66 -23.90
CA ALA A 13 19.36 3.47 -22.47
C ALA A 13 17.87 3.26 -22.15
N ILE A 14 16.97 4.05 -22.77
CA ILE A 14 15.51 3.92 -22.60
C ILE A 14 15.04 2.54 -23.08
N ASN A 15 15.49 2.10 -24.26
CA ASN A 15 15.13 0.80 -24.80
C ASN A 15 15.64 -0.35 -23.93
N ARG A 16 16.87 -0.26 -23.42
CA ARG A 16 17.43 -1.25 -22.50
C ARG A 16 16.65 -1.30 -21.18
N LEU A 17 16.28 -0.15 -20.62
CA LEU A 17 15.45 -0.06 -19.42
C LEU A 17 14.07 -0.69 -19.66
N GLY A 18 13.44 -0.41 -20.81
CA GLY A 18 12.17 -1.03 -21.21
C GLY A 18 12.25 -2.55 -21.28
N GLY A 19 13.33 -3.09 -21.87
CA GLY A 19 13.60 -4.53 -21.91
C GLY A 19 13.77 -5.14 -20.51
N ILE A 20 14.56 -4.52 -19.64
CA ILE A 20 14.74 -4.98 -18.25
C ILE A 20 13.41 -4.97 -17.49
N ARG A 21 12.60 -3.90 -17.61
CA ARG A 21 11.29 -3.83 -16.94
C ARG A 21 10.34 -4.94 -17.39
N ARG A 22 10.39 -5.31 -18.67
CA ARG A 22 9.62 -6.43 -19.21
C ARG A 22 10.08 -7.76 -18.61
N GLN A 23 11.38 -8.01 -18.61
CA GLN A 23 11.96 -9.22 -18.01
C GLN A 23 11.64 -9.34 -16.52
N LEU A 24 11.73 -8.24 -15.77
CA LEU A 24 11.35 -8.22 -14.35
C LEU A 24 9.88 -8.58 -14.17
N LYS A 25 8.98 -8.03 -14.98
CA LYS A 25 7.55 -8.37 -14.92
C LYS A 25 7.28 -9.84 -15.26
N GLU A 26 8.00 -10.39 -16.24
CA GLU A 26 7.89 -11.80 -16.62
C GLU A 26 8.37 -12.71 -15.47
N LEU A 27 9.51 -12.38 -14.84
CA LEU A 27 10.03 -13.09 -13.67
C LEU A 27 9.11 -12.97 -12.45
N GLU A 28 8.54 -11.79 -12.18
CA GLU A 28 7.54 -11.59 -11.11
C GLU A 28 6.30 -12.46 -11.34
N THR A 29 5.87 -12.58 -12.60
CA THR A 29 4.72 -13.41 -12.97
C THR A 29 5.04 -14.89 -12.76
N GLU A 30 6.20 -15.35 -13.25
CA GLU A 30 6.66 -16.73 -13.07
C GLU A 30 6.84 -17.09 -11.59
N GLU A 31 7.45 -16.20 -10.82
CA GLU A 31 7.61 -16.34 -9.37
C GLU A 31 6.24 -16.49 -8.69
N SER A 32 5.26 -15.65 -9.02
CA SER A 32 3.92 -15.75 -8.46
C SER A 32 3.25 -17.09 -8.80
N VAL A 33 3.46 -17.61 -10.02
CA VAL A 33 2.92 -18.92 -10.43
C VAL A 33 3.56 -20.04 -9.60
N LEU A 34 4.89 -20.06 -9.50
CA LEU A 34 5.63 -21.05 -8.72
C LEU A 34 5.26 -20.99 -7.24
N ARG A 35 5.15 -19.80 -6.66
CA ARG A 35 4.73 -19.60 -5.27
C ARG A 35 3.36 -20.20 -5.01
N ASN A 36 2.39 -19.95 -5.89
CA ASN A 36 1.05 -20.51 -5.77
C ASN A 36 1.05 -22.04 -5.89
N GLN A 37 1.84 -22.59 -6.80
CA GLN A 37 2.01 -24.05 -6.93
C GLN A 37 2.60 -24.68 -5.66
N ILE A 38 3.67 -24.08 -5.09
CA ILE A 38 4.29 -24.57 -3.86
C ILE A 38 3.33 -24.46 -2.68
N MET A 39 2.63 -23.32 -2.53
CA MET A 39 1.65 -23.13 -1.46
C MET A 39 0.51 -24.14 -1.55
N ALA A 40 0.01 -24.43 -2.76
CA ALA A 40 -1.02 -25.45 -2.97
C ALA A 40 -0.51 -26.85 -2.60
N ALA A 41 0.71 -27.22 -3.01
CA ALA A 41 1.31 -28.51 -2.69
C ALA A 41 1.57 -28.69 -1.18
N LEU A 42 1.80 -27.60 -0.46
CA LEU A 42 2.09 -27.59 0.98
C LEU A 42 0.89 -27.22 1.86
N ALA A 43 -0.31 -27.05 1.28
CA ALA A 43 -1.47 -26.53 1.99
C ALA A 43 -1.83 -27.35 3.24
N GLU A 44 -1.77 -28.68 3.13
CA GLU A 44 -2.11 -29.62 4.21
C GLU A 44 -0.96 -29.86 5.20
N TRP A 45 0.23 -29.33 4.93
CA TRP A 45 1.39 -29.58 5.78
C TRP A 45 1.27 -28.81 7.10
N PRO A 46 1.51 -29.46 8.26
CA PRO A 46 1.50 -28.78 9.54
C PRO A 46 2.55 -27.67 9.62
N SER A 47 2.19 -26.50 10.19
CA SER A 47 3.11 -25.36 10.34
C SER A 47 4.39 -25.69 11.11
N LYS A 48 4.32 -26.65 12.04
CA LYS A 48 5.48 -27.13 12.83
C LYS A 48 6.58 -27.80 12.00
N TRP A 49 6.30 -28.15 10.74
CA TRP A 49 7.30 -28.76 9.84
C TRP A 49 8.16 -27.72 9.12
N PHE A 50 7.83 -26.42 9.25
CA PHE A 50 8.61 -25.34 8.67
C PHE A 50 9.59 -24.77 9.72
N PRO A 51 10.82 -24.38 9.33
CA PRO A 51 11.37 -24.37 7.96
C PRO A 51 11.66 -25.78 7.41
N ILE A 52 11.48 -25.95 6.09
CA ILE A 52 11.95 -27.13 5.34
C ILE A 52 13.16 -26.76 4.48
N ARG A 53 14.09 -27.69 4.27
CA ARG A 53 15.22 -27.53 3.36
C ARG A 53 15.01 -28.36 2.10
N VAL A 54 15.15 -27.72 0.94
CA VAL A 54 15.03 -28.35 -0.39
C VAL A 54 16.25 -27.97 -1.21
N GLY A 55 17.19 -28.91 -1.34
CA GLY A 55 18.47 -28.62 -1.98
C GLY A 55 19.24 -27.52 -1.25
N GLY A 56 19.57 -26.45 -1.97
CA GLY A 56 20.26 -25.27 -1.42
C GLY A 56 19.35 -24.21 -0.79
N TYR A 57 18.03 -24.42 -0.78
CA TYR A 57 17.06 -23.41 -0.34
C TYR A 57 16.35 -23.79 0.95
N GLU A 58 16.01 -22.78 1.75
CA GLU A 58 15.18 -22.92 2.95
C GLU A 58 13.81 -22.29 2.70
N VAL A 59 12.75 -23.08 2.88
CA VAL A 59 11.37 -22.65 2.68
C VAL A 59 10.69 -22.48 4.04
N ARG A 60 10.14 -21.30 4.27
CA ARG A 60 9.39 -20.92 5.48
C ARG A 60 7.97 -20.53 5.10
N ARG A 61 6.99 -20.95 5.90
CA ARG A 61 5.64 -20.37 5.89
C ARG A 61 5.56 -19.31 6.98
N GLN A 62 5.08 -18.13 6.61
CA GLN A 62 4.81 -17.04 7.52
C GLN A 62 3.35 -16.64 7.40
N ILE A 63 2.74 -16.23 8.51
CA ILE A 63 1.44 -15.58 8.51
C ILE A 63 1.71 -14.08 8.60
N ARG A 64 1.13 -13.30 7.70
CA ARG A 64 1.20 -11.83 7.71
C ARG A 64 -0.18 -11.23 7.86
N GLY A 65 -0.24 -10.02 8.42
CA GLY A 65 -1.46 -9.22 8.40
C GLY A 65 -1.92 -8.96 6.98
N GLY A 66 -3.20 -9.15 6.74
CA GLY A 66 -3.86 -8.83 5.49
C GLY A 66 -3.85 -7.34 5.21
N LYS A 67 -4.11 -6.98 3.96
CA LYS A 67 -4.26 -5.57 3.59
C LYS A 67 -5.64 -5.08 4.02
N VAL A 68 -5.68 -4.00 4.79
CA VAL A 68 -6.93 -3.34 5.17
C VAL A 68 -7.62 -2.78 3.92
N ASP A 69 -8.93 -2.97 3.83
CA ASP A 69 -9.78 -2.23 2.91
C ASP A 69 -10.22 -0.92 3.59
N PRO A 70 -9.64 0.24 3.23
CA PRO A 70 -9.85 1.48 3.97
C PRO A 70 -11.29 2.00 3.88
N GLU A 71 -12.02 1.70 2.81
CA GLU A 71 -13.39 2.18 2.64
C GLU A 71 -14.36 1.31 3.43
N GLN A 72 -14.25 -0.02 3.28
CA GLN A 72 -15.09 -0.95 4.02
C GLN A 72 -14.81 -0.89 5.52
N ALA A 73 -13.53 -0.82 5.93
CA ALA A 73 -13.17 -0.70 7.34
C ALA A 73 -13.70 0.62 7.94
N ALA A 74 -13.61 1.75 7.22
CA ALA A 74 -14.14 3.01 7.72
C ALA A 74 -15.65 2.95 7.96
N LYS A 75 -16.39 2.31 7.04
CA LYS A 75 -17.83 2.11 7.16
C LYS A 75 -18.19 1.28 8.40
N ILE A 76 -17.57 0.10 8.55
CA ILE A 76 -17.84 -0.79 9.68
C ILE A 76 -17.49 -0.11 11.02
N LEU A 77 -16.34 0.55 11.09
CA LEU A 77 -15.92 1.25 12.30
C LEU A 77 -16.84 2.44 12.62
N LEU A 78 -17.38 3.12 11.60
CA LEU A 78 -18.37 4.19 11.80
C LEU A 78 -19.67 3.63 12.37
N ASP A 79 -20.20 2.56 11.77
CA ASP A 79 -21.44 1.90 12.20
C ASP A 79 -21.35 1.39 13.64
N LYS A 80 -20.14 1.07 14.11
CA LYS A 80 -19.85 0.62 15.49
C LYS A 80 -19.46 1.74 16.46
N GLY A 81 -19.39 2.99 15.99
CA GLY A 81 -18.94 4.11 16.81
C GLY A 81 -17.47 4.01 17.25
N LEU A 82 -16.65 3.25 16.52
CA LEU A 82 -15.22 3.02 16.78
C LEU A 82 -14.31 3.91 15.93
N LEU A 83 -14.82 4.51 14.85
CA LEU A 83 -14.01 5.29 13.90
C LEU A 83 -13.25 6.44 14.57
N SER A 84 -13.86 7.07 15.58
CA SER A 84 -13.27 8.17 16.36
C SER A 84 -12.10 7.74 17.25
N GLN A 85 -11.90 6.45 17.46
CA GLN A 85 -10.80 5.89 18.25
C GLN A 85 -9.55 5.62 17.39
N VAL A 86 -9.68 5.72 16.07
CA VAL A 86 -8.56 5.55 15.13
C VAL A 86 -7.87 6.89 14.92
N ALA A 87 -6.54 6.88 14.81
CA ALA A 87 -5.77 8.09 14.53
C ALA A 87 -6.15 8.68 13.16
N SER A 88 -6.30 10.00 13.11
CA SER A 88 -6.44 10.76 11.86
C SER A 88 -5.08 11.21 11.35
N VAL A 89 -4.94 11.30 10.03
CA VAL A 89 -3.79 11.93 9.38
C VAL A 89 -4.25 13.09 8.49
N PRO A 90 -3.44 14.15 8.38
CA PRO A 90 -3.71 15.23 7.45
C PRO A 90 -3.63 14.71 6.02
N VAL A 91 -4.66 15.01 5.23
CA VAL A 91 -4.75 14.73 3.81
C VAL A 91 -5.18 15.98 3.07
N ILE A 92 -4.68 16.17 1.85
CA ILE A 92 -5.10 17.30 1.04
C ILE A 92 -6.45 16.97 0.40
N GLN A 93 -7.47 17.78 0.67
CA GLN A 93 -8.87 17.51 0.29
C GLN A 93 -9.23 18.01 -1.10
N ASP A 94 -8.59 19.09 -1.58
CA ASP A 94 -8.99 19.78 -2.79
C ASP A 94 -7.90 19.78 -3.88
N ASN A 95 -8.22 19.22 -5.05
CA ASN A 95 -7.34 19.20 -6.21
C ASN A 95 -7.13 20.58 -6.83
N ASP A 96 -8.12 21.48 -6.74
CA ASP A 96 -8.01 22.83 -7.28
C ASP A 96 -7.03 23.66 -6.42
N SER A 97 -7.14 23.55 -5.09
CA SER A 97 -6.17 24.12 -4.16
C SER A 97 -4.76 23.53 -4.32
N ILE A 98 -4.61 22.23 -4.62
CA ILE A 98 -3.31 21.63 -5.00
C ILE A 98 -2.76 22.25 -6.28
N TYR A 99 -3.61 22.48 -7.27
CA TYR A 99 -3.20 23.07 -8.54
C TYR A 99 -2.71 24.50 -8.36
N LEU A 100 -3.42 25.31 -7.58
CA LEU A 100 -3.02 26.67 -7.21
C LEU A 100 -1.68 26.66 -6.45
N LEU A 101 -1.55 25.81 -5.43
CA LEU A 101 -0.31 25.61 -4.67
C LEU A 101 0.87 25.26 -5.57
N ARG A 102 0.67 24.35 -6.54
CA ARG A 102 1.71 23.96 -7.52
C ARG A 102 2.07 25.12 -8.45
N ALA A 103 1.08 25.89 -8.91
CA ALA A 103 1.30 27.06 -9.74
C ALA A 103 2.16 28.10 -9.01
N ASP A 104 1.88 28.34 -7.73
CA ASP A 104 2.65 29.29 -6.91
C ASP A 104 4.06 28.78 -6.56
N LEU A 105 4.22 27.48 -6.28
CA LEU A 105 5.54 26.85 -6.09
C LEU A 105 6.41 26.90 -7.35
N SER A 106 5.82 26.76 -8.54
CA SER A 106 6.56 26.74 -9.81
C SER A 106 7.22 28.08 -10.17
N ARG A 107 6.87 29.16 -9.46
CA ARG A 107 7.21 30.53 -9.84
C ARG A 107 8.39 31.12 -9.07
N VAL A 108 8.97 30.47 -8.05
CA VAL A 108 9.58 31.30 -6.98
C VAL A 108 10.84 30.80 -6.22
N GLU A 109 11.84 31.71 -6.14
CA GLU A 109 12.62 32.07 -4.92
C GLU A 109 11.82 33.08 -4.06
N MET A 110 11.40 32.70 -2.84
CA MET A 110 10.16 33.20 -2.21
C MET A 110 10.35 34.30 -1.15
N PRO A 111 9.78 35.51 -1.34
CA PRO A 111 9.64 36.53 -0.29
C PRO A 111 8.74 36.06 0.86
N ARG A 112 8.93 36.64 2.06
CA ARG A 112 8.20 36.22 3.28
C ARG A 112 6.67 36.26 3.14
N GLN A 113 6.11 37.28 2.49
CA GLN A 113 4.64 37.39 2.32
C GLN A 113 4.07 36.26 1.46
N SER A 114 4.72 35.92 0.34
CA SER A 114 4.30 34.81 -0.52
C SER A 114 4.39 33.46 0.18
N ARG A 115 5.39 33.26 1.05
CA ARG A 115 5.48 32.06 1.89
C ARG A 115 4.31 31.96 2.87
N SER A 116 3.90 33.06 3.48
CA SER A 116 2.75 33.08 4.39
C SER A 116 1.43 32.80 3.67
N ALA A 117 1.23 33.36 2.47
CA ALA A 117 0.05 33.07 1.64
C ALA A 117 0.00 31.58 1.22
N LEU A 118 1.14 31.03 0.77
CA LEU A 118 1.26 29.62 0.41
C LEU A 118 0.93 28.67 1.58
N ILE A 119 1.37 29.01 2.80
CA ILE A 119 1.05 28.24 4.00
C ILE A 119 -0.45 28.31 4.29
N ALA A 120 -1.07 29.48 4.19
CA ALA A 120 -2.51 29.64 4.41
C ALA A 120 -3.35 28.82 3.41
N ASP A 121 -2.98 28.85 2.12
CA ASP A 121 -3.67 28.06 1.09
C ASP A 121 -3.44 26.56 1.28
N TYR A 122 -2.23 26.15 1.68
CA TYR A 122 -1.94 24.77 2.04
C TYR A 122 -2.77 24.29 3.23
N ASP A 123 -2.79 25.07 4.32
CA ASP A 123 -3.52 24.73 5.54
C ASP A 123 -5.04 24.66 5.28
N ALA A 124 -5.58 25.53 4.42
CA ALA A 124 -6.97 25.47 3.97
C ALA A 124 -7.28 24.23 3.12
N ALA A 125 -6.29 23.73 2.37
CA ALA A 125 -6.42 22.53 1.55
C ALA A 125 -6.25 21.23 2.34
N VAL A 126 -5.64 21.26 3.53
CA VAL A 126 -5.48 20.09 4.40
C VAL A 126 -6.75 19.86 5.22
N GLY A 127 -7.30 18.65 5.14
CA GLY A 127 -8.26 18.14 6.11
C GLY A 127 -7.78 16.83 6.73
N GLU A 128 -8.63 16.18 7.50
CA GLU A 128 -8.27 14.94 8.21
C GLU A 128 -8.96 13.71 7.64
N ARG A 129 -8.24 12.59 7.59
CA ARG A 129 -8.81 11.28 7.24
C ARG A 129 -8.36 10.22 8.24
N PRO A 130 -9.25 9.30 8.66
CA PRO A 130 -8.86 8.19 9.53
C PRO A 130 -7.79 7.31 8.85
N MET A 131 -6.70 7.05 9.57
CA MET A 131 -5.63 6.15 9.17
C MET A 131 -5.84 4.78 9.80
N ILE A 132 -6.71 3.99 9.17
CA ILE A 132 -7.09 2.67 9.70
C ILE A 132 -5.96 1.65 9.47
N LYS A 133 -5.36 1.15 10.55
CA LYS A 133 -4.34 0.09 10.49
C LYS A 133 -4.93 -1.26 10.88
N GLY A 134 -4.28 -2.33 10.40
CA GLY A 134 -4.69 -3.70 10.74
C GLY A 134 -4.61 -3.98 12.24
N ASP A 135 -3.62 -3.41 12.93
CA ASP A 135 -3.44 -3.58 14.38
C ASP A 135 -4.57 -2.93 15.20
N ASP A 136 -5.13 -1.81 14.72
CA ASP A 136 -6.27 -1.14 15.37
C ASP A 136 -7.52 -2.02 15.26
N ILE A 137 -7.81 -2.51 14.04
CA ILE A 137 -8.92 -3.43 13.76
C ILE A 137 -8.78 -4.72 14.59
N GLN A 138 -7.57 -5.26 14.69
CA GLN A 138 -7.27 -6.44 15.50
C GLN A 138 -7.55 -6.20 16.99
N SER A 139 -7.21 -5.01 17.49
CA SER A 139 -7.45 -4.63 18.89
C SER A 139 -8.95 -4.54 19.20
N PHE A 140 -9.74 -3.93 18.31
CA PHE A 140 -11.20 -3.86 18.47
C PHE A 140 -11.86 -5.24 18.45
N TYR A 141 -11.39 -6.15 17.59
CA TYR A 141 -11.87 -7.53 17.57
C TYR A 141 -11.51 -8.28 18.87
N GLN A 142 -10.27 -8.17 19.34
CA GLN A 142 -9.84 -8.80 20.60
C GLN A 142 -10.57 -8.25 21.83
N ALA A 143 -10.98 -6.98 21.79
CA ALA A 143 -11.81 -6.35 22.81
C ALA A 143 -13.31 -6.74 22.71
N GLY A 144 -13.70 -7.55 21.72
CA GLY A 144 -15.09 -7.98 21.51
C GLY A 144 -16.02 -6.89 20.94
N GLN A 145 -15.45 -5.80 20.40
CA GLN A 145 -16.22 -4.68 19.85
C GLN A 145 -16.60 -4.90 18.38
N LEU A 146 -15.94 -5.85 17.71
CA LEU A 146 -16.26 -6.32 16.37
C LEU A 146 -16.60 -7.81 16.41
N THR A 147 -17.57 -8.24 15.60
CA THR A 147 -17.80 -9.66 15.34
C THR A 147 -16.72 -10.23 14.41
N VAL A 148 -16.68 -11.55 14.26
CA VAL A 148 -15.73 -12.21 13.35
C VAL A 148 -15.94 -11.77 11.89
N ASP A 149 -17.20 -11.61 11.47
CA ASP A 149 -17.51 -11.23 10.10
C ASP A 149 -17.17 -9.76 9.84
N GLU A 150 -17.50 -8.87 10.78
CA GLU A 150 -17.11 -7.45 10.72
C GLU A 150 -15.59 -7.27 10.70
N TRP A 151 -14.88 -8.04 11.53
CA TRP A 151 -13.42 -8.06 11.54
C TRP A 151 -12.86 -8.49 10.18
N ARG A 152 -13.41 -9.55 9.56
CA ARG A 152 -12.95 -10.03 8.25
C ARG A 152 -13.23 -9.03 7.14
N GLU A 153 -14.42 -8.44 7.11
CA GLU A 153 -14.82 -7.47 6.09
C GLU A 153 -13.96 -6.20 6.09
N CYS A 154 -13.27 -5.87 7.19
CA CYS A 154 -12.32 -4.77 7.22
C CYS A 154 -11.05 -5.02 6.37
N PHE A 155 -10.82 -6.24 5.87
CA PHE A 155 -9.65 -6.61 5.07
C PHE A 155 -10.03 -6.95 3.64
N LYS A 156 -9.13 -6.66 2.71
CA LYS A 156 -9.28 -7.04 1.30
C LYS A 156 -9.51 -8.54 1.18
N ASP A 157 -10.48 -8.91 0.35
CA ASP A 157 -10.91 -10.28 0.10
C ASP A 157 -11.37 -11.04 1.36
N GLY A 158 -11.68 -10.34 2.46
CA GLY A 158 -12.07 -10.96 3.73
C GLY A 158 -10.92 -11.69 4.44
N LYS A 159 -9.67 -11.37 4.10
CA LYS A 159 -8.47 -12.09 4.58
C LYS A 159 -7.66 -11.24 5.57
N PRO A 160 -7.96 -11.32 6.88
CA PRO A 160 -7.20 -10.61 7.92
C PRO A 160 -5.79 -11.18 8.11
N LEU A 161 -5.59 -12.45 7.77
CA LEU A 161 -4.32 -13.14 7.82
C LEU A 161 -4.07 -13.80 6.47
N ILE A 162 -2.86 -13.59 5.93
CA ILE A 162 -2.43 -14.15 4.65
C ILE A 162 -1.22 -15.02 4.91
N GLU A 163 -1.27 -16.25 4.44
CA GLU A 163 -0.10 -17.12 4.43
C GLU A 163 0.83 -16.73 3.29
N VAL A 164 2.11 -16.58 3.62
CA VAL A 164 3.15 -16.18 2.70
C VAL A 164 4.26 -17.21 2.75
N LEU A 165 4.67 -17.68 1.57
CA LEU A 165 5.86 -18.49 1.40
C LEU A 165 7.08 -17.59 1.30
N MET A 166 8.11 -17.87 2.09
CA MET A 166 9.43 -17.26 1.97
C MET A 166 10.43 -18.35 1.61
N VAL A 167 11.10 -18.17 0.48
CA VAL A 167 12.21 -19.02 0.03
C VAL A 167 13.50 -18.21 0.22
N ARG A 168 14.45 -18.76 0.97
CA ARG A 168 15.78 -18.17 1.20
C ARG A 168 16.87 -19.05 0.61
#